data_AF-A0A959M2U0-F1
#
_entry.id   AF-A0A959M2U0-F1
#
_cell.length_a   1.000
_cell.length_b   1.000
_cell.length_c   1.000
_cell.angle_alpha   90.00
_cell.angle_beta   90.00
_cell.angle_gamma   90.00
#
_symmetry.space_group_name_H-M   'P 1'
#
loop_
_entity.id
_entity.type
_entity.pdbx_description
1 polymer ?
#
loop_
_entity_poly.entity_id
_entity_poly.type
_entity_poly.pdbx_seq_one_letter_code
_entity_poly.pdbx_strand_id
1 'polypeptide(L)'
;MVQTLISLFFLQLFQTGNPVPEKLYAQVSQPFYTGGDIIWSKVYFLDTDSSEIQSRVVYVELLDPSGKLIHQERIQRMENYANWSYQLPFDLPGGIYVLRFFTLWNLNFEPPQVYDYPFELLVGNGTGSAPPDYSKWENNRMVVGPLPVQINLQPEKDVYQKGETIRVYLEASADMGSPVQGNFSAAVTDAAWIPPIYATRPNFQTCLNRYEKTASIYQARFSPETGLRVEGKAYQTEDGTLLETNYLSLHLVEHNNYLQEPTEDGAFVFDLPAFYGTQNAQIHNLNPYQSPLPKVEIIEAADYLNFDPNIQLEAAIVDSTARNRYLFLMRKQRKFRELFNQAPTEIRELPKQKIAFGTPSKTYDMADFEQLISVEEFLNEVVLTARLKGKEGDRKVFLQSSDDYRRYSQSAWFQVDGFLISDASYAMNIPFGSVKSIEIYSDKERIVAHFPSILAAFGVIGIKTREGTLPAGLQDVSNRFNVMGYHFPYEFQDPP
;
A
#
# COMPACT_ATOMS: atom_id res chain seq x y z
N MET A 1 23.74 -35.20 12.23
CA MET A 1 23.36 -35.18 10.80
C MET A 1 21.84 -35.31 10.76
N VAL A 2 21.18 -34.31 10.18
CA VAL A 2 19.75 -34.23 9.81
C VAL A 2 18.71 -33.91 10.90
N GLN A 3 18.32 -32.62 10.88
CA GLN A 3 17.01 -32.00 11.07
C GLN A 3 16.24 -32.24 12.38
N THR A 4 16.47 -31.30 13.31
CA THR A 4 15.47 -30.89 14.29
C THR A 4 14.42 -30.03 13.57
N LEU A 5 13.34 -30.70 13.21
CA LEU A 5 12.04 -30.14 12.86
C LEU A 5 11.31 -29.78 14.17
N ILE A 6 10.39 -28.79 14.10
CA ILE A 6 9.33 -28.41 15.08
C ILE A 6 9.78 -27.26 16.02
N SER A 7 9.46 -25.99 15.70
CA SER A 7 8.14 -25.29 15.80
C SER A 7 7.93 -24.68 17.19
N LEU A 8 7.65 -23.38 17.31
CA LEU A 8 6.35 -22.73 17.63
C LEU A 8 6.70 -21.25 18.00
N PHE A 9 5.92 -20.16 17.84
CA PHE A 9 4.49 -19.91 17.59
C PHE A 9 4.32 -18.40 17.30
N PHE A 10 3.35 -17.93 16.51
CA PHE A 10 1.93 -18.01 16.80
C PHE A 10 1.13 -18.24 15.50
N LEU A 11 0.49 -19.40 15.39
CA LEU A 11 -0.75 -19.54 14.62
C LEU A 11 -1.56 -20.70 15.19
N GLN A 12 -2.38 -20.41 16.19
CA GLN A 12 -3.48 -21.28 16.56
C GLN A 12 -4.79 -20.51 16.38
N LEU A 13 -5.38 -20.69 15.20
CA LEU A 13 -6.83 -20.71 15.09
C LEU A 13 -7.20 -22.09 14.57
N PHE A 14 -7.80 -22.87 15.46
CA PHE A 14 -8.56 -24.06 15.10
C PHE A 14 -9.70 -23.61 14.17
N GLN A 15 -9.53 -23.77 12.86
CA GLN A 15 -10.68 -23.99 11.99
C GLN A 15 -10.85 -25.50 11.85
N THR A 16 -11.99 -26.01 12.32
CA THR A 16 -12.34 -27.44 12.29
C THR A 16 -12.74 -27.94 10.89
N GLY A 17 -12.31 -27.23 9.83
CA GLY A 17 -12.56 -27.55 8.43
C GLY A 17 -11.27 -27.45 7.61
N ASN A 18 -11.25 -28.08 6.43
CA ASN A 18 -10.16 -27.88 5.50
C ASN A 18 -10.10 -26.40 5.11
N PRO A 19 -8.92 -25.75 5.11
CA PRO A 19 -8.79 -24.37 4.67
C PRO A 19 -9.22 -24.21 3.22
N VAL A 20 -9.89 -23.11 2.92
CA VAL A 20 -10.58 -22.83 1.67
C VAL A 20 -10.10 -21.47 1.10
N PRO A 21 -9.76 -21.35 -0.20
CA PRO A 21 -9.30 -20.10 -0.83
C PRO A 21 -10.39 -19.02 -1.01
N GLU A 22 -10.15 -17.78 -0.65
CA GLU A 22 -11.15 -16.71 -0.81
C GLU A 22 -11.55 -16.51 -2.29
N LYS A 23 -12.85 -16.39 -2.59
CA LYS A 23 -13.33 -16.34 -3.97
C LYS A 23 -13.36 -14.91 -4.48
N LEU A 24 -12.36 -14.51 -5.28
CA LEU A 24 -12.31 -13.15 -5.84
C LEU A 24 -12.95 -13.04 -7.23
N TYR A 25 -13.65 -11.93 -7.46
CA TYR A 25 -14.11 -11.48 -8.76
C TYR A 25 -13.94 -9.97 -8.88
N ALA A 26 -13.23 -9.49 -9.91
CA ALA A 26 -13.07 -8.06 -10.15
C ALA A 26 -13.90 -7.60 -11.36
N GLN A 27 -14.74 -6.59 -11.13
CA GLN A 27 -15.41 -5.85 -12.18
C GLN A 27 -14.53 -4.65 -12.56
N VAL A 28 -14.20 -4.53 -13.85
CA VAL A 28 -13.35 -3.46 -14.40
C VAL A 28 -14.17 -2.57 -15.34
N SER A 29 -13.94 -1.25 -15.32
CA SER A 29 -14.76 -0.26 -16.01
C SER A 29 -14.85 -0.40 -17.53
N GLN A 30 -13.75 -0.83 -18.17
CA GLN A 30 -13.65 -0.91 -19.63
C GLN A 30 -12.90 -2.18 -20.05
N PRO A 31 -13.22 -2.72 -21.23
CA PRO A 31 -12.58 -3.94 -21.74
C PRO A 31 -11.17 -3.73 -22.34
N PHE A 32 -10.80 -2.48 -22.66
CA PHE A 32 -9.51 -2.06 -23.20
C PHE A 32 -9.25 -0.60 -22.82
N TYR A 33 -7.99 -0.16 -22.89
CA TYR A 33 -7.56 1.17 -22.42
C TYR A 33 -6.51 1.79 -23.35
N THR A 34 -6.18 3.05 -23.13
CA THR A 34 -5.05 3.78 -23.72
C THR A 34 -4.17 4.36 -22.61
N GLY A 35 -2.92 4.69 -22.91
CA GLY A 35 -2.04 5.37 -21.95
C GLY A 35 -2.66 6.67 -21.43
N GLY A 36 -2.65 6.86 -20.11
CA GLY A 36 -3.30 7.97 -19.43
C GLY A 36 -4.74 7.71 -18.97
N ASP A 37 -5.38 6.62 -19.41
CA ASP A 37 -6.72 6.25 -18.95
C ASP A 37 -6.68 5.84 -17.47
N ILE A 38 -7.79 6.14 -16.78
CA ILE A 38 -8.02 5.66 -15.42
C ILE A 38 -8.80 4.35 -15.51
N ILE A 39 -8.20 3.29 -15.01
CA ILE A 39 -8.90 2.02 -14.75
C ILE A 39 -9.66 2.18 -13.45
N TRP A 40 -10.94 1.80 -13.45
CA TRP A 40 -11.74 1.66 -12.24
C TRP A 40 -12.07 0.19 -12.04
N SER A 41 -11.91 -0.31 -10.82
CA SER A 41 -12.23 -1.69 -10.47
C SER A 41 -12.95 -1.78 -9.13
N LYS A 42 -13.92 -2.67 -9.06
CA LYS A 42 -14.52 -3.13 -7.81
C LYS A 42 -14.31 -4.63 -7.69
N VAL A 43 -13.58 -5.02 -6.66
CA VAL A 43 -13.25 -6.42 -6.34
C VAL A 43 -14.26 -6.92 -5.32
N TYR A 44 -14.79 -8.11 -5.56
CA TYR A 44 -15.77 -8.78 -4.72
C TYR A 44 -15.19 -10.07 -4.18
N PHE A 45 -15.50 -10.34 -2.92
CA PHE A 45 -15.38 -11.64 -2.29
C PHE A 45 -16.74 -12.34 -2.42
N LEU A 46 -16.75 -13.50 -3.07
CA LEU A 46 -17.96 -14.27 -3.42
C LEU A 46 -18.28 -15.37 -2.40
N ASP A 47 -17.54 -15.43 -1.31
CA ASP A 47 -17.79 -16.32 -0.19
C ASP A 47 -19.18 -16.02 0.41
N THR A 48 -19.96 -17.06 0.65
CA THR A 48 -21.38 -16.93 1.02
C THR A 48 -21.57 -16.39 2.44
N ASP A 49 -20.59 -16.59 3.32
CA ASP A 49 -20.55 -15.98 4.63
C ASP A 49 -19.32 -15.06 4.72
N SER A 50 -19.55 -13.76 4.98
CA SER A 50 -18.48 -12.79 5.15
C SER A 50 -17.55 -13.09 6.34
N SER A 51 -17.99 -13.92 7.30
CA SER A 51 -17.17 -14.41 8.40
C SER A 51 -16.09 -15.40 7.94
N GLU A 52 -16.26 -16.01 6.77
CA GLU A 52 -15.28 -16.87 6.11
C GLU A 52 -14.17 -16.06 5.43
N ILE A 53 -14.40 -14.77 5.16
CA ILE A 53 -13.42 -13.85 4.58
C ILE A 53 -12.57 -13.25 5.69
N GLN A 54 -11.35 -13.76 5.85
CA GLN A 54 -10.44 -13.32 6.90
C GLN A 54 -9.48 -12.23 6.41
N SER A 55 -9.04 -12.29 5.15
CA SER A 55 -8.14 -11.30 4.58
C SER A 55 -8.83 -9.95 4.45
N ARG A 56 -8.16 -8.89 4.87
CA ARG A 56 -8.57 -7.48 4.75
C ARG A 56 -7.72 -6.69 3.76
N VAL A 57 -6.68 -7.31 3.23
CA VAL A 57 -5.79 -6.74 2.20
C VAL A 57 -6.00 -7.51 0.91
N VAL A 58 -6.20 -6.80 -0.19
CA VAL A 58 -6.15 -7.37 -1.54
C VAL A 58 -4.99 -6.73 -2.28
N TYR A 59 -4.18 -7.54 -2.95
CA TYR A 59 -3.10 -7.09 -3.80
C TYR A 59 -3.63 -6.93 -5.22
N VAL A 60 -3.20 -5.85 -5.88
CA VAL A 60 -3.46 -5.60 -7.29
C VAL A 60 -2.13 -5.45 -8.00
N GLU A 61 -1.89 -6.27 -9.02
CA GLU A 61 -0.70 -6.19 -9.86
C GLU A 61 -1.09 -5.83 -11.30
N LEU A 62 -0.29 -4.96 -11.92
CA LEU A 62 -0.32 -4.70 -13.35
C LEU A 62 0.90 -5.37 -13.99
N LEU A 63 0.65 -6.35 -14.85
CA LEU A 63 1.66 -7.06 -15.61
C LEU A 63 1.69 -6.59 -17.06
N ASP A 64 2.89 -6.45 -17.62
CA ASP A 64 3.11 -6.12 -19.02
C ASP A 64 2.87 -7.33 -19.96
N PRO A 65 2.92 -7.16 -21.30
CA PRO A 65 2.71 -8.26 -22.24
C PRO A 65 3.73 -9.40 -22.18
N SER A 66 4.88 -9.19 -21.55
CA SER A 66 5.87 -10.23 -21.25
C SER A 66 5.64 -10.91 -19.90
N GLY A 67 4.62 -10.47 -19.14
CA GLY A 67 4.31 -10.92 -17.80
C GLY A 67 5.10 -10.21 -16.70
N LYS A 68 5.90 -9.19 -17.03
CA LYS A 68 6.71 -8.46 -16.05
C LYS A 68 5.82 -7.54 -15.22
N LEU A 69 6.03 -7.53 -13.90
CA LEU A 69 5.38 -6.59 -12.98
C LEU A 69 5.77 -5.13 -13.31
N ILE A 70 4.76 -4.30 -13.57
CA ILE A 70 4.90 -2.85 -13.77
C ILE A 70 4.56 -2.10 -12.49
N HIS A 71 3.48 -2.51 -11.82
CA HIS A 71 2.93 -1.80 -10.67
C HIS A 71 2.26 -2.80 -9.72
N GLN A 72 2.38 -2.56 -8.42
CA GLN A 72 1.70 -3.34 -7.38
C GLN A 72 1.15 -2.38 -6.32
N GLU A 73 -0.07 -2.65 -5.86
CA GLU A 73 -0.73 -1.91 -4.79
C GLU A 73 -1.49 -2.84 -3.85
N ARG A 74 -1.76 -2.33 -2.64
CA ARG A 74 -2.63 -2.97 -1.65
C ARG A 74 -3.92 -2.18 -1.57
N ILE A 75 -5.08 -2.81 -1.64
CA ILE A 75 -6.39 -2.18 -1.41
C ILE A 75 -7.02 -2.73 -0.14
N GLN A 76 -7.70 -1.85 0.59
CA GLN A 76 -8.42 -2.23 1.81
C GLN A 76 -9.74 -2.90 1.44
N ARG A 77 -9.97 -4.10 1.97
CA ARG A 77 -11.31 -4.69 1.99
C ARG A 77 -12.15 -3.96 3.03
N MET A 78 -13.34 -3.54 2.63
CA MET A 78 -14.32 -2.92 3.52
C MET A 78 -15.22 -4.01 4.13
N GLU A 79 -16.24 -4.43 3.40
CA GLU A 79 -17.08 -5.58 3.75
C GLU A 79 -16.69 -6.78 2.89
N ASN A 80 -17.53 -7.17 1.94
CA ASN A 80 -17.22 -8.21 0.96
C ASN A 80 -16.64 -7.62 -0.35
N TYR A 81 -16.15 -6.38 -0.33
CA TYR A 81 -15.60 -5.74 -1.51
C TYR A 81 -14.42 -4.81 -1.19
N ALA A 82 -13.66 -4.49 -2.23
CA ALA A 82 -12.61 -3.47 -2.23
C ALA A 82 -12.67 -2.65 -3.52
N ASN A 83 -12.37 -1.36 -3.42
CA ASN A 83 -12.34 -0.45 -4.57
C ASN A 83 -10.88 -0.19 -4.97
N TRP A 84 -10.63 -0.16 -6.27
CA TRP A 84 -9.32 0.15 -6.82
C TRP A 84 -9.45 1.04 -8.03
N SER A 85 -8.45 1.87 -8.24
CA SER A 85 -8.36 2.65 -9.47
C SER A 85 -6.90 2.95 -9.80
N TYR A 86 -6.58 3.14 -11.07
CA TYR A 86 -5.19 3.43 -11.42
C TYR A 86 -5.10 4.17 -12.74
N GLN A 87 -4.34 5.26 -12.75
CA GLN A 87 -4.02 5.95 -13.99
C GLN A 87 -2.84 5.28 -14.68
N LEU A 88 -3.08 4.74 -15.87
CA LEU A 88 -2.05 4.14 -16.68
C LEU A 88 -1.01 5.19 -17.12
N PRO A 89 0.30 4.92 -17.03
CA PRO A 89 1.32 5.79 -17.60
C PRO A 89 1.08 6.03 -19.10
N PHE A 90 1.37 7.25 -19.56
CA PHE A 90 1.11 7.68 -20.95
C PHE A 90 2.02 7.00 -21.99
N ASP A 91 3.14 6.46 -21.56
CA ASP A 91 4.22 5.90 -22.36
C ASP A 91 4.21 4.37 -22.44
N LEU A 92 3.20 3.71 -21.85
CA LEU A 92 3.05 2.26 -21.94
C LEU A 92 2.89 1.79 -23.40
N PRO A 93 3.66 0.78 -23.86
CA PRO A 93 3.53 0.23 -25.20
C PRO A 93 2.22 -0.54 -25.39
N GLY A 94 1.77 -0.66 -26.64
CA GLY A 94 0.52 -1.37 -26.94
C GLY A 94 0.71 -2.87 -26.79
N GLY A 95 -0.32 -3.55 -26.30
CA GLY A 95 -0.26 -4.99 -26.06
C GLY A 95 -1.33 -5.46 -25.10
N ILE A 96 -1.24 -6.72 -24.70
CA ILE A 96 -2.15 -7.31 -23.71
C ILE A 96 -1.49 -7.22 -22.35
N TYR A 97 -2.13 -6.48 -21.46
CA TYR A 97 -1.74 -6.33 -20.07
C TYR A 97 -2.64 -7.18 -19.19
N VAL A 98 -2.19 -7.51 -18.00
CA VAL A 98 -2.98 -8.30 -17.04
C VAL A 98 -3.09 -7.53 -15.74
N LEU A 99 -4.32 -7.34 -15.27
CA LEU A 99 -4.58 -6.99 -13.87
C LEU A 99 -4.77 -8.27 -13.08
N ARG A 100 -3.99 -8.45 -12.02
CA ARG A 100 -4.07 -9.62 -11.15
C ARG A 100 -4.50 -9.20 -9.76
N PHE A 101 -5.52 -9.87 -9.24
CA PHE A 101 -6.09 -9.63 -7.90
C PHE A 101 -5.98 -10.87 -7.04
N PHE A 102 -5.44 -10.73 -5.83
CA PHE A 102 -5.27 -11.85 -4.90
C PHE A 102 -5.16 -11.37 -3.44
N THR A 103 -5.32 -12.30 -2.51
CA THR A 103 -4.90 -12.16 -1.11
C THR A 103 -3.70 -13.07 -0.88
N LEU A 104 -2.82 -12.79 0.09
CA LEU A 104 -1.71 -13.72 0.36
C LEU A 104 -2.21 -15.10 0.77
N TRP A 105 -3.37 -15.18 1.43
CA TRP A 105 -4.02 -16.45 1.76
C TRP A 105 -4.24 -17.34 0.52
N ASN A 106 -4.70 -16.75 -0.58
CA ASN A 106 -4.96 -17.46 -1.82
C ASN A 106 -3.72 -18.04 -2.49
N LEU A 107 -2.53 -17.61 -2.08
CA LEU A 107 -1.25 -18.11 -2.59
C LEU A 107 -0.81 -19.43 -1.92
N ASN A 108 -1.48 -19.84 -0.84
CA ASN A 108 -1.20 -21.11 -0.16
C ASN A 108 -1.75 -22.35 -0.90
N PHE A 109 -2.51 -22.15 -1.96
CA PHE A 109 -3.21 -23.21 -2.68
C PHE A 109 -2.49 -23.54 -3.97
N GLU A 110 -2.61 -24.79 -4.45
CA GLU A 110 -2.00 -25.23 -5.69
C GLU A 110 -3.07 -25.63 -6.73
N PRO A 111 -3.12 -24.97 -7.90
CA PRO A 111 -2.39 -23.75 -8.23
C PRO A 111 -2.88 -22.56 -7.37
N PRO A 112 -2.13 -21.46 -7.27
CA PRO A 112 -2.58 -20.30 -6.53
C PRO A 112 -3.88 -19.71 -7.06
N GLN A 113 -4.73 -19.25 -6.13
CA GLN A 113 -6.12 -18.88 -6.43
C GLN A 113 -6.25 -17.39 -6.69
N VAL A 114 -5.70 -16.94 -7.82
CA VAL A 114 -5.74 -15.53 -8.24
C VAL A 114 -6.88 -15.24 -9.22
N TYR A 115 -7.26 -13.96 -9.35
CA TYR A 115 -8.16 -13.46 -10.39
C TYR A 115 -7.38 -12.60 -11.38
N ASP A 116 -7.17 -13.12 -12.59
CA ASP A 116 -6.50 -12.41 -13.68
C ASP A 116 -7.52 -11.82 -14.67
N TYR A 117 -7.36 -10.54 -14.98
CA TYR A 117 -8.14 -9.79 -15.96
C TYR A 117 -7.22 -9.26 -17.06
N PRO A 118 -7.10 -9.97 -18.20
CA PRO A 118 -6.34 -9.49 -19.34
C PRO A 118 -7.11 -8.38 -20.09
N PHE A 119 -6.43 -7.28 -20.44
CA PHE A 119 -6.99 -6.17 -21.21
C PHE A 119 -6.03 -5.70 -22.31
N GLU A 120 -6.58 -5.18 -23.42
CA GLU A 120 -5.75 -4.59 -24.49
C GLU A 120 -5.44 -3.13 -24.15
N LEU A 121 -4.16 -2.76 -24.18
CA LEU A 121 -3.71 -1.37 -24.23
C LEU A 121 -3.51 -0.96 -25.69
N LEU A 122 -4.27 0.03 -26.13
CA LEU A 122 -4.26 0.55 -27.49
C LEU A 122 -3.23 1.68 -27.62
N VAL A 123 -2.34 1.57 -28.61
CA VAL A 123 -1.48 2.69 -29.03
C VAL A 123 -2.09 3.37 -30.25
N GLY A 124 -2.20 4.69 -30.20
CA GLY A 124 -2.83 5.51 -31.21
C GLY A 124 -2.14 5.57 -32.59
N ASN A 125 -1.25 4.63 -32.96
CA ASN A 125 -0.45 4.71 -34.20
C ASN A 125 -0.67 3.57 -35.22
N GLY A 126 -1.71 2.72 -35.08
CA GLY A 126 -1.99 1.63 -36.04
C GLY A 126 -3.05 1.95 -37.10
N THR A 127 -2.68 1.84 -38.38
CA THR A 127 -3.58 1.85 -39.54
C THR A 127 -4.40 0.55 -39.62
N GLY A 128 -5.71 0.66 -39.82
CA GLY A 128 -6.64 -0.47 -39.81
C GLY A 128 -6.45 -1.46 -40.96
N SER A 129 -6.80 -2.73 -40.69
CA SER A 129 -7.07 -3.75 -41.71
C SER A 129 -8.51 -4.26 -41.55
N ALA A 130 -9.07 -4.78 -42.66
CA ALA A 130 -10.50 -5.01 -42.90
C ALA A 130 -11.15 -6.10 -42.01
N PRO A 131 -12.48 -6.03 -41.77
CA PRO A 131 -13.18 -6.95 -40.87
C PRO A 131 -13.31 -8.38 -41.44
N PRO A 132 -13.28 -9.44 -40.60
CA PRO A 132 -13.58 -10.81 -41.01
C PRO A 132 -15.08 -11.04 -41.26
N ASP A 133 -15.40 -12.14 -41.95
CA ASP A 133 -16.76 -12.61 -42.24
C ASP A 133 -17.36 -13.41 -41.05
N TYR A 134 -18.55 -13.02 -40.61
CA TYR A 134 -19.20 -13.48 -39.36
C TYR A 134 -20.34 -14.49 -39.57
N SER A 135 -20.51 -15.07 -40.76
CA SER A 135 -21.61 -15.99 -41.05
C SER A 135 -21.53 -17.39 -40.38
N LYS A 136 -20.75 -17.56 -39.29
CA LYS A 136 -20.47 -18.88 -38.66
C LYS A 136 -20.74 -19.01 -37.16
N TRP A 137 -21.35 -18.02 -36.49
CA TRP A 137 -21.60 -18.11 -35.05
C TRP A 137 -23.07 -17.90 -34.67
N GLU A 138 -23.85 -18.96 -34.80
CA GLU A 138 -25.03 -19.18 -33.98
C GLU A 138 -24.80 -20.39 -33.08
N ASN A 139 -25.19 -20.24 -31.81
CA ASN A 139 -25.38 -21.26 -30.77
C ASN A 139 -24.19 -21.53 -29.84
N ASN A 140 -24.02 -20.66 -28.85
CA ASN A 140 -23.70 -21.09 -27.49
C ASN A 140 -24.50 -20.23 -26.49
N ARG A 141 -25.77 -20.59 -26.28
CA ARG A 141 -26.56 -20.10 -25.16
C ARG A 141 -26.17 -20.93 -23.93
N MET A 142 -25.45 -20.34 -22.98
CA MET A 142 -25.26 -20.96 -21.67
C MET A 142 -26.60 -20.97 -20.92
N VAL A 143 -26.96 -22.14 -20.40
CA VAL A 143 -28.14 -22.33 -19.53
C VAL A 143 -27.79 -21.76 -18.16
N VAL A 144 -28.34 -20.59 -17.84
CA VAL A 144 -28.30 -20.01 -16.49
C VAL A 144 -29.28 -20.82 -15.64
N GLY A 145 -28.79 -21.54 -14.62
CA GLY A 145 -29.65 -22.04 -13.56
C GLY A 145 -30.30 -20.85 -12.81
N PRO A 146 -31.48 -20.99 -12.21
CA PRO A 146 -32.17 -19.86 -11.60
C PRO A 146 -31.27 -19.19 -10.54
N LEU A 147 -30.92 -17.93 -10.76
CA LEU A 147 -30.28 -17.11 -9.74
C LEU A 147 -31.30 -16.92 -8.60
N PRO A 148 -30.88 -17.01 -7.32
CA PRO A 148 -31.77 -16.79 -6.18
C PRO A 148 -32.30 -15.33 -6.11
N VAL A 149 -31.72 -14.43 -6.92
CA VAL A 149 -32.11 -13.03 -7.05
C VAL A 149 -32.50 -12.76 -8.50
N GLN A 150 -33.70 -12.26 -8.71
CA GLN A 150 -34.18 -11.72 -9.98
C GLN A 150 -33.82 -10.24 -10.05
N ILE A 151 -33.12 -9.84 -11.12
CA ILE A 151 -32.79 -8.44 -11.40
C ILE A 151 -33.67 -7.96 -12.55
N ASN A 152 -34.45 -6.92 -12.30
CA ASN A 152 -35.23 -6.21 -13.31
C ASN A 152 -34.61 -4.82 -13.53
N LEU A 153 -34.28 -4.51 -14.77
CA LEU A 153 -33.76 -3.20 -15.18
C LEU A 153 -34.77 -2.57 -16.14
N GLN A 154 -35.35 -1.45 -15.73
CA GLN A 154 -36.32 -0.72 -16.52
C GLN A 154 -35.80 0.68 -16.82
N PRO A 155 -35.38 0.99 -18.07
CA PRO A 155 -35.07 2.36 -18.44
C PRO A 155 -36.34 3.21 -18.40
N GLU A 156 -36.21 4.50 -18.07
CA GLU A 156 -37.33 5.46 -18.11
C GLU A 156 -37.91 5.57 -19.54
N LYS A 157 -37.05 5.44 -20.56
CA LYS A 157 -37.38 5.55 -21.99
C LYS A 157 -36.54 4.58 -22.82
N ASP A 158 -37.07 4.18 -23.98
CA ASP A 158 -36.35 3.32 -24.93
C ASP A 158 -35.28 4.08 -25.73
N VAL A 159 -35.46 5.39 -25.92
CA VAL A 159 -34.56 6.24 -26.71
C VAL A 159 -34.34 7.56 -25.97
N TYR A 160 -33.07 7.92 -25.81
CA TYR A 160 -32.64 9.17 -25.18
C TYR A 160 -32.00 10.09 -26.21
N GLN A 161 -32.19 11.41 -26.05
CA GLN A 161 -31.50 12.40 -26.87
C GLN A 161 -30.10 12.71 -26.30
N LYS A 162 -29.22 13.24 -27.17
CA LYS A 162 -27.86 13.62 -26.75
C LYS A 162 -27.92 14.70 -25.66
N GLY A 163 -27.29 14.42 -24.51
CA GLY A 163 -27.27 15.33 -23.35
C GLY A 163 -28.43 15.13 -22.38
N GLU A 164 -29.35 14.21 -22.66
CA GLU A 164 -30.41 13.83 -21.74
C GLU A 164 -29.88 12.90 -20.64
N THR A 165 -30.29 13.13 -19.39
CA THR A 165 -29.99 12.23 -18.28
C THR A 165 -30.69 10.89 -18.49
N ILE A 166 -29.92 9.81 -18.52
CA ILE A 166 -30.45 8.45 -18.60
C ILE A 166 -30.84 7.99 -17.20
N ARG A 167 -32.09 7.57 -17.01
CA ARG A 167 -32.56 6.96 -15.77
C ARG A 167 -32.91 5.49 -16.01
N VAL A 168 -32.39 4.63 -15.14
CA VAL A 168 -32.68 3.19 -15.14
C VAL A 168 -33.11 2.81 -13.74
N TYR A 169 -34.30 2.24 -13.62
CA TYR A 169 -34.80 1.68 -12.38
C TYR A 169 -34.28 0.25 -12.24
N LEU A 170 -33.64 -0.03 -11.12
CA LEU A 170 -33.18 -1.37 -10.76
C LEU A 170 -34.08 -1.89 -9.65
N GLU A 171 -34.67 -3.06 -9.87
CA GLU A 171 -35.39 -3.81 -8.85
C GLU A 171 -34.73 -5.17 -8.70
N ALA A 172 -34.40 -5.53 -7.46
CA ALA A 172 -33.80 -6.82 -7.12
C ALA A 172 -34.71 -7.53 -6.13
N SER A 173 -35.22 -8.69 -6.52
CA SER A 173 -36.15 -9.48 -5.71
C SER A 173 -35.69 -10.92 -5.56
N ALA A 174 -35.99 -11.54 -4.42
CA ALA A 174 -35.79 -12.96 -4.24
C ALA A 174 -36.76 -13.75 -5.14
N ASP A 175 -36.58 -15.06 -5.24
CA ASP A 175 -37.50 -15.99 -5.93
C ASP A 175 -39.00 -15.82 -5.54
N MET A 176 -39.28 -15.29 -4.35
CA MET A 176 -40.62 -14.97 -3.84
C MET A 176 -41.07 -13.49 -3.98
N GLY A 177 -40.35 -12.67 -4.74
CA GLY A 177 -40.74 -11.26 -5.02
C GLY A 177 -40.42 -10.25 -3.91
N SER A 178 -39.87 -10.70 -2.77
CA SER A 178 -39.42 -9.81 -1.70
C SER A 178 -38.18 -9.02 -2.13
N PRO A 179 -38.09 -7.71 -1.84
CA PRO A 179 -36.91 -6.91 -2.16
C PRO A 179 -35.67 -7.48 -1.46
N VAL A 180 -34.55 -7.49 -2.17
CA VAL A 180 -33.28 -8.00 -1.65
C VAL A 180 -32.44 -6.83 -1.15
N GLN A 181 -32.01 -6.90 0.10
CA GLN A 181 -30.96 -6.02 0.60
C GLN A 181 -29.61 -6.54 0.11
N GLY A 182 -28.83 -5.67 -0.53
CA GLY A 182 -27.51 -6.04 -1.04
C GLY A 182 -26.72 -4.86 -1.59
N ASN A 183 -25.45 -5.12 -1.89
CA ASN A 183 -24.56 -4.18 -2.55
C ASN A 183 -24.68 -4.36 -4.08
N PHE A 184 -25.19 -3.34 -4.77
CA PHE A 184 -25.31 -3.35 -6.23
C PHE A 184 -24.18 -2.55 -6.88
N SER A 185 -23.82 -2.94 -8.10
CA SER A 185 -22.92 -2.19 -8.97
C SER A 185 -23.52 -2.16 -10.36
N ALA A 186 -23.57 -0.98 -10.96
CA ALA A 186 -24.04 -0.77 -12.31
C ALA A 186 -22.94 -0.11 -13.12
N ALA A 187 -22.69 -0.63 -14.32
CA ALA A 187 -21.82 -0.01 -15.30
C ALA A 187 -22.61 0.17 -16.60
N VAL A 188 -22.43 1.33 -17.23
CA VAL A 188 -23.02 1.62 -18.54
C VAL A 188 -21.87 1.60 -19.55
N THR A 189 -21.98 0.74 -20.55
CA THR A 189 -20.98 0.61 -21.62
C THR A 189 -21.70 0.70 -22.96
N ASP A 190 -21.10 1.39 -23.93
CA ASP A 190 -21.61 1.39 -25.31
C ASP A 190 -21.62 -0.06 -25.80
N ALA A 191 -22.76 -0.54 -26.29
CA ALA A 191 -22.92 -1.93 -26.73
C ALA A 191 -21.92 -2.29 -27.85
N ALA A 192 -21.49 -1.32 -28.66
CA ALA A 192 -20.45 -1.52 -29.66
C ALA A 192 -19.07 -1.80 -29.04
N TRP A 193 -18.82 -1.39 -27.79
CA TRP A 193 -17.55 -1.62 -27.10
C TRP A 193 -17.52 -2.94 -26.34
N ILE A 194 -18.65 -3.64 -26.25
CA ILE A 194 -18.73 -4.96 -25.61
C ILE A 194 -18.24 -5.99 -26.65
N PRO A 195 -17.05 -6.58 -26.48
CA PRO A 195 -16.58 -7.61 -27.39
C PRO A 195 -17.47 -8.85 -27.26
N PRO A 196 -17.60 -9.66 -28.33
CA PRO A 196 -18.23 -10.96 -28.23
C PRO A 196 -17.49 -11.75 -27.14
N ILE A 197 -18.24 -12.14 -26.12
CA ILE A 197 -17.83 -12.70 -24.83
C ILE A 197 -16.47 -13.43 -24.91
N TYR A 198 -15.50 -12.93 -24.14
CA TYR A 198 -14.18 -13.57 -23.98
C TYR A 198 -14.36 -14.99 -23.43
N ALA A 199 -14.08 -16.01 -24.25
CA ALA A 199 -14.11 -17.40 -23.81
C ALA A 199 -13.03 -17.73 -22.75
N THR A 200 -12.06 -16.84 -22.54
CA THR A 200 -10.89 -17.06 -21.66
C THR A 200 -10.95 -16.34 -20.31
N ARG A 201 -11.91 -15.42 -20.07
CA ARG A 201 -12.00 -14.71 -18.77
C ARG A 201 -12.84 -15.51 -17.77
N PRO A 202 -12.40 -15.69 -16.51
CA PRO A 202 -13.25 -16.23 -15.45
C PRO A 202 -14.46 -15.30 -15.25
N ASN A 203 -15.65 -15.78 -15.62
CA ASN A 203 -16.88 -15.06 -15.33
C ASN A 203 -17.31 -15.30 -13.87
N PHE A 204 -18.29 -14.51 -13.41
CA PHE A 204 -18.80 -14.59 -12.04
C PHE A 204 -19.15 -16.03 -11.60
N GLN A 205 -19.85 -16.79 -12.46
CA GLN A 205 -20.25 -18.16 -12.14
C GLN A 205 -19.04 -19.10 -12.06
N THR A 206 -18.05 -18.93 -12.95
CA THR A 206 -16.80 -19.68 -12.91
C THR A 206 -16.03 -19.41 -11.62
N CYS A 207 -15.97 -18.16 -11.15
CA CYS A 207 -15.35 -17.83 -9.87
C CYS A 207 -16.14 -18.41 -8.68
N LEU A 208 -17.48 -18.33 -8.72
CA LEU A 208 -18.35 -18.86 -7.67
C LEU A 208 -18.22 -20.40 -7.52
N ASN A 209 -18.14 -21.10 -8.66
CA ASN A 209 -18.07 -22.56 -8.74
C ASN A 209 -16.66 -23.14 -8.63
N ARG A 210 -15.62 -22.33 -8.35
CA ARG A 210 -14.20 -22.74 -8.34
C ARG A 210 -13.84 -23.77 -7.24
N TYR A 211 -14.82 -24.47 -6.67
CA TYR A 211 -14.71 -25.20 -5.41
C TYR A 211 -15.31 -26.59 -5.48
N GLU A 212 -14.51 -27.58 -5.84
CA GLU A 212 -14.73 -28.97 -5.39
C GLU A 212 -13.44 -29.76 -5.16
N LYS A 213 -12.31 -29.42 -5.82
CA LYS A 213 -11.04 -30.15 -5.66
C LYS A 213 -9.82 -29.26 -5.86
N THR A 214 -9.33 -28.63 -4.80
CA THR A 214 -7.95 -28.14 -4.76
C THR A 214 -7.18 -28.87 -3.67
N ALA A 215 -6.03 -29.40 -4.08
CA ALA A 215 -5.23 -30.32 -3.32
C ALA A 215 -4.45 -29.59 -2.22
N SER A 216 -4.57 -30.10 -0.98
CA SER A 216 -3.56 -30.07 0.08
C SER A 216 -2.79 -28.75 0.31
N ILE A 217 -3.09 -28.07 1.41
CA ILE A 217 -2.17 -27.13 2.08
C ILE A 217 -0.89 -27.85 2.55
N TYR A 218 0.10 -28.02 1.68
CA TYR A 218 1.43 -28.43 2.12
C TYR A 218 2.10 -27.23 2.81
N GLN A 219 1.80 -27.05 4.10
CA GLN A 219 2.29 -25.96 4.97
C GLN A 219 1.84 -24.57 4.49
N ALA A 220 0.74 -24.05 5.07
CA ALA A 220 0.32 -22.68 4.81
C ALA A 220 1.47 -21.71 5.11
N ARG A 221 1.95 -21.02 4.06
CA ARG A 221 3.04 -20.03 4.11
C ARG A 221 2.54 -18.68 4.60
N PHE A 222 1.29 -18.36 4.27
CA PHE A 222 0.64 -17.11 4.61
C PHE A 222 -0.56 -17.33 5.51
N SER A 223 -0.79 -16.39 6.42
CA SER A 223 -2.06 -16.28 7.13
C SER A 223 -2.92 -15.21 6.47
N PRO A 224 -4.25 -15.29 6.57
CA PRO A 224 -5.12 -14.22 6.10
C PRO A 224 -4.73 -12.88 6.74
N GLU A 225 -4.47 -11.88 5.91
CA GLU A 225 -3.94 -10.59 6.37
C GLU A 225 -5.05 -9.76 7.00
N THR A 226 -5.02 -9.58 8.31
CA THR A 226 -6.03 -8.78 9.02
C THR A 226 -5.77 -7.27 8.93
N GLY A 227 -4.64 -6.85 8.36
CA GLY A 227 -4.23 -5.46 8.23
C GLY A 227 -2.92 -5.32 7.45
N LEU A 228 -2.39 -4.10 7.41
CA LEU A 228 -1.06 -3.83 6.87
C LEU A 228 0.00 -4.35 7.85
N ARG A 229 1.09 -4.91 7.32
CA ARG A 229 2.18 -5.43 8.13
C ARG A 229 3.54 -5.13 7.51
N VAL A 230 4.56 -5.07 8.35
CA VAL A 230 5.97 -5.09 7.94
C VAL A 230 6.64 -6.25 8.65
N GLU A 231 7.20 -7.18 7.88
CA GLU A 231 7.89 -8.36 8.38
C GLU A 231 9.33 -8.37 7.88
N GLY A 232 10.22 -8.98 8.67
CA GLY A 232 11.64 -8.96 8.33
C GLY A 232 12.53 -9.76 9.27
N LYS A 233 13.83 -9.64 9.05
CA LYS A 233 14.89 -10.17 9.91
C LYS A 233 15.82 -9.07 10.40
N ALA A 234 16.17 -9.14 11.68
CA ALA A 234 17.09 -8.23 12.33
C ALA A 234 18.34 -8.98 12.79
N TYR A 235 19.48 -8.31 12.64
CA TYR A 235 20.81 -8.83 12.93
C TYR A 235 21.56 -7.86 13.84
N GLN A 236 22.35 -8.36 14.79
CA GLN A 236 23.15 -7.55 15.70
C GLN A 236 24.26 -6.77 14.97
N THR A 237 24.91 -7.41 14.00
CA THR A 237 26.00 -6.84 13.19
C THR A 237 25.89 -7.32 11.74
N GLU A 238 26.70 -6.75 10.84
CA GLU A 238 26.78 -7.19 9.44
C GLU A 238 27.24 -8.65 9.27
N ASP A 239 27.83 -9.25 10.31
CA ASP A 239 28.30 -10.65 10.30
C ASP A 239 27.16 -11.67 10.31
N GLY A 240 25.90 -11.22 10.40
CA GLY A 240 24.71 -12.08 10.29
C GLY A 240 24.27 -12.74 11.60
N THR A 241 24.79 -12.30 12.75
CA THR A 241 24.30 -12.75 14.07
C THR A 241 22.88 -12.25 14.28
N LEU A 242 21.92 -13.15 14.55
CA LEU A 242 20.51 -12.80 14.76
C LEU A 242 20.32 -11.93 16.00
N LEU A 243 19.43 -10.95 15.90
CA LEU A 243 19.07 -10.07 17.00
C LEU A 243 17.96 -10.68 17.84
N GLU A 244 18.15 -10.73 19.17
CA GLU A 244 17.13 -11.10 20.15
C GLU A 244 16.87 -9.89 21.06
N THR A 245 15.69 -9.28 20.97
CA THR A 245 15.38 -8.06 21.70
C THR A 245 13.88 -7.87 21.90
N ASN A 246 13.50 -7.19 22.99
CA ASN A 246 12.12 -6.73 23.23
C ASN A 246 11.94 -5.23 22.91
N TYR A 247 12.93 -4.62 22.24
CA TYR A 247 13.03 -3.18 22.07
C TYR A 247 13.15 -2.77 20.59
N LEU A 248 12.85 -3.68 19.66
CA LEU A 248 12.78 -3.33 18.25
C LEU A 248 11.58 -2.41 18.06
N SER A 249 11.83 -1.23 17.48
CA SER A 249 10.82 -0.22 17.31
C SER A 249 10.75 0.25 15.87
N LEU A 250 9.55 0.18 15.29
CA LEU A 250 9.22 0.76 14.00
C LEU A 250 8.64 2.15 14.22
N HIS A 251 9.19 3.14 13.53
CA HIS A 251 8.69 4.52 13.50
C HIS A 251 8.08 4.82 12.13
N LEU A 252 6.80 5.19 12.11
CA LEU A 252 6.11 5.77 10.96
C LEU A 252 6.21 7.30 11.04
N VAL A 253 7.04 7.89 10.18
CA VAL A 253 7.55 9.26 10.33
C VAL A 253 6.46 10.31 10.17
N GLU A 254 5.63 10.21 9.13
CA GLU A 254 4.60 11.20 8.82
C GLU A 254 3.53 11.32 9.91
N HIS A 255 3.22 10.22 10.59
CA HIS A 255 2.26 10.17 11.69
C HIS A 255 2.92 10.30 13.07
N ASN A 256 4.25 10.34 13.13
CA ASN A 256 5.05 10.22 14.35
C ASN A 256 4.55 9.09 15.27
N ASN A 257 4.26 7.92 14.68
CA ASN A 257 3.73 6.77 15.40
C ASN A 257 4.81 5.71 15.59
N TYR A 258 4.89 5.13 16.79
CA TYR A 258 5.88 4.12 17.12
C TYR A 258 5.19 2.81 17.48
N LEU A 259 5.69 1.71 16.92
CA LEU A 259 5.31 0.36 17.26
C LEU A 259 6.54 -0.33 17.85
N GLN A 260 6.33 -1.23 18.81
CA GLN A 260 7.40 -1.99 19.46
C GLN A 260 7.04 -3.45 19.49
N GLU A 261 7.92 -4.28 18.95
CA GLU A 261 7.73 -5.71 18.86
C GLU A 261 9.02 -6.42 19.25
N PRO A 262 8.93 -7.61 19.86
CA PRO A 262 10.11 -8.42 20.09
C PRO A 262 10.63 -9.01 18.78
N THR A 263 11.87 -9.46 18.80
CA THR A 263 12.39 -10.37 17.78
C THR A 263 12.47 -11.78 18.35
N GLU A 264 12.19 -12.79 17.52
CA GLU A 264 12.37 -14.21 17.84
C GLU A 264 13.12 -14.88 16.68
N ASP A 265 14.27 -15.49 16.96
CA ASP A 265 15.22 -15.99 15.94
C ASP A 265 15.58 -14.90 14.90
N GLY A 266 15.73 -13.67 15.36
CA GLY A 266 15.90 -12.46 14.54
C GLY A 266 14.68 -12.06 13.71
N ALA A 267 13.61 -12.83 13.66
CA ALA A 267 12.40 -12.47 12.91
C ALA A 267 11.56 -11.46 13.70
N PHE A 268 10.90 -10.53 12.99
CA PHE A 268 9.94 -9.60 13.57
C PHE A 268 8.74 -9.39 12.63
N VAL A 269 7.61 -9.01 13.21
CA VAL A 269 6.40 -8.61 12.49
C VAL A 269 5.78 -7.41 13.20
N PHE A 270 5.60 -6.30 12.49
CA PHE A 270 4.87 -5.13 12.96
C PHE A 270 3.50 -5.06 12.31
N ASP A 271 2.43 -5.13 13.11
CA ASP A 271 1.08 -4.83 12.66
C ASP A 271 0.87 -3.32 12.59
N LEU A 272 0.59 -2.81 11.40
CA LEU A 272 0.51 -1.38 11.14
C LEU A 272 -0.93 -0.87 11.28
N PRO A 273 -1.13 0.35 11.79
CA PRO A 273 -2.42 1.02 11.66
C PRO A 273 -2.78 1.16 10.18
N ALA A 274 -4.08 1.16 9.87
CA ALA A 274 -4.53 1.43 8.52
C ALA A 274 -4.15 2.86 8.11
N PHE A 275 -3.39 2.98 7.03
CA PHE A 275 -3.10 4.25 6.37
C PHE A 275 -3.10 4.05 4.87
N TYR A 276 -3.09 5.17 4.16
CA TYR A 276 -3.14 5.18 2.70
C TYR A 276 -1.91 5.89 2.11
N GLY A 277 -1.51 5.46 0.92
CA GLY A 277 -0.32 5.96 0.22
C GLY A 277 0.99 5.43 0.82
N THR A 278 2.08 6.10 0.49
CA THR A 278 3.43 5.73 0.93
C THR A 278 3.89 6.62 2.07
N GLN A 279 4.55 6.03 3.07
CA GLN A 279 5.11 6.74 4.22
C GLN A 279 6.56 6.33 4.45
N ASN A 280 7.36 7.24 4.98
CA ASN A 280 8.69 6.94 5.45
C ASN A 280 8.62 6.16 6.76
N ALA A 281 9.42 5.12 6.86
CA ALA A 281 9.57 4.33 8.06
C ALA A 281 11.03 4.15 8.45
N GLN A 282 11.25 3.89 9.73
CA GLN A 282 12.58 3.61 10.28
C GLN A 282 12.49 2.55 11.37
N ILE A 283 13.37 1.56 11.35
CA ILE A 283 13.47 0.55 12.43
C ILE A 283 14.74 0.77 13.26
N HIS A 284 14.58 0.81 14.58
CA HIS A 284 15.65 0.94 15.55
C HIS A 284 15.57 -0.12 16.62
N ASN A 285 16.71 -0.42 17.25
CA ASN A 285 16.69 -1.04 18.57
C ASN A 285 16.88 0.05 19.64
N LEU A 286 15.86 0.25 20.48
CA LEU A 286 15.88 1.24 21.55
C LEU A 286 16.57 0.74 22.83
N ASN A 287 17.21 -0.44 22.80
CA ASN A 287 18.06 -0.93 23.88
C ASN A 287 19.31 -0.02 24.03
N PRO A 288 19.45 0.72 25.15
CA PRO A 288 20.53 1.70 25.32
C PRO A 288 21.93 1.08 25.47
N TYR A 289 22.01 -0.23 25.69
CA TYR A 289 23.28 -0.95 25.82
C TYR A 289 23.75 -1.59 24.52
N GLN A 290 22.94 -1.53 23.47
CA GLN A 290 23.30 -2.11 22.19
C GLN A 290 24.10 -1.12 21.34
N SER A 291 25.27 -1.57 20.91
CA SER A 291 26.09 -0.94 19.87
C SER A 291 26.92 -2.04 19.19
N PRO A 292 26.99 -2.11 17.85
CA PRO A 292 26.43 -1.17 16.87
C PRO A 292 24.90 -1.30 16.70
N LEU A 293 24.30 -0.38 15.92
CA LEU A 293 22.90 -0.46 15.50
C LEU A 293 22.64 -1.77 14.73
N PRO A 294 21.44 -2.35 14.86
CA PRO A 294 21.12 -3.57 14.15
C PRO A 294 21.03 -3.33 12.64
N LYS A 295 21.36 -4.36 11.86
CA LYS A 295 21.02 -4.42 10.44
C LYS A 295 19.63 -5.05 10.32
N VAL A 296 18.76 -4.43 9.51
CA VAL A 296 17.41 -4.94 9.27
C VAL A 296 17.22 -5.25 7.78
N GLU A 297 16.62 -6.39 7.49
CA GLU A 297 16.21 -6.83 6.17
C GLU A 297 14.68 -6.97 6.16
N ILE A 298 14.00 -6.15 5.37
CA ILE A 298 12.55 -6.25 5.18
C ILE A 298 12.29 -7.37 4.19
N ILE A 299 11.27 -8.18 4.46
CA ILE A 299 10.80 -9.19 3.51
C ILE A 299 9.53 -8.64 2.87
N GLU A 300 9.57 -8.38 1.56
CA GLU A 300 8.40 -7.90 0.83
C GLU A 300 7.52 -9.07 0.42
N ALA A 301 6.20 -8.87 0.39
CA ALA A 301 5.25 -9.86 -0.12
C ALA A 301 5.59 -10.32 -1.55
N ALA A 302 6.15 -9.42 -2.37
CA ALA A 302 6.63 -9.71 -3.71
C ALA A 302 7.80 -10.70 -3.75
N ASP A 303 8.64 -10.77 -2.71
CA ASP A 303 9.74 -11.74 -2.62
C ASP A 303 9.23 -13.18 -2.46
N TYR A 304 7.96 -13.32 -2.08
CA TYR A 304 7.30 -14.62 -2.01
C TYR A 304 6.73 -15.09 -3.37
N LEU A 305 6.60 -14.18 -4.34
CA LEU A 305 5.95 -14.41 -5.62
C LEU A 305 6.98 -14.87 -6.67
N ASN A 306 7.37 -16.14 -6.64
CA ASN A 306 7.92 -16.82 -7.82
C ASN A 306 6.78 -17.32 -8.72
N PHE A 307 5.89 -16.40 -9.11
CA PHE A 307 4.89 -16.73 -10.14
C PHE A 307 5.58 -16.74 -11.48
N ASP A 308 5.39 -17.80 -12.26
CA ASP A 308 5.80 -17.80 -13.66
C ASP A 308 5.07 -16.65 -14.38
N PRO A 309 5.77 -15.57 -14.79
CA PRO A 309 5.15 -14.46 -15.48
C PRO A 309 4.60 -14.88 -16.84
N ASN A 310 5.00 -16.04 -17.37
CA ASN A 310 4.68 -16.50 -18.73
C ASN A 310 3.30 -17.16 -18.85
N ILE A 311 2.31 -16.80 -18.03
CA ILE A 311 0.93 -17.17 -18.35
C ILE A 311 0.56 -16.37 -19.61
N GLN A 312 0.73 -17.00 -20.78
CA GLN A 312 0.23 -16.51 -22.06
C GLN A 312 -1.30 -16.50 -22.00
N LEU A 313 -1.86 -15.43 -21.46
CA LEU A 313 -3.28 -15.15 -21.57
C LEU A 313 -3.52 -14.67 -22.99
N GLU A 314 -3.98 -15.57 -23.86
CA GLU A 314 -4.51 -15.21 -25.16
C GLU A 314 -5.70 -14.26 -24.95
N ALA A 315 -5.50 -12.97 -25.25
CA ALA A 315 -6.62 -12.06 -25.40
C ALA A 315 -7.19 -12.21 -26.80
N ALA A 316 -8.50 -12.43 -26.88
CA ALA A 316 -9.22 -12.26 -28.14
C ALA A 316 -9.12 -10.78 -28.56
N ILE A 317 -8.64 -10.54 -29.78
CA ILE A 317 -8.53 -9.20 -30.39
C ILE A 317 -9.93 -8.58 -30.45
N VAL A 318 -10.10 -7.39 -29.87
CA VAL A 318 -11.37 -6.64 -29.88
C VAL A 318 -11.67 -6.16 -31.30
N ASP A 319 -12.96 -6.22 -31.71
CA ASP A 319 -13.43 -5.75 -33.02
C ASP A 319 -12.83 -4.39 -33.41
N SER A 320 -12.25 -4.35 -34.61
CA SER A 320 -11.60 -3.19 -35.22
C SER A 320 -12.48 -1.93 -35.26
N THR A 321 -13.81 -2.06 -35.40
CA THR A 321 -14.70 -0.89 -35.54
C THR A 321 -14.91 -0.17 -34.21
N ALA A 322 -15.18 -0.92 -33.15
CA ALA A 322 -15.29 -0.42 -31.78
C ALA A 322 -13.98 0.21 -31.29
N ARG A 323 -12.87 -0.51 -31.53
CA ARG A 323 -11.50 -0.08 -31.24
C ARG A 323 -11.14 1.23 -31.93
N ASN A 324 -11.42 1.35 -33.22
CA ASN A 324 -11.15 2.57 -33.99
C ASN A 324 -12.01 3.76 -33.54
N ARG A 325 -13.28 3.51 -33.19
CA ARG A 325 -14.18 4.56 -32.68
C ARG A 325 -13.75 5.05 -31.30
N TYR A 326 -13.34 4.17 -30.40
CA TYR A 326 -12.78 4.56 -29.11
C TYR A 326 -11.50 5.38 -29.28
N LEU A 327 -10.55 4.89 -30.08
CA LEU A 327 -9.32 5.63 -30.40
C LEU A 327 -9.61 7.02 -30.99
N PHE A 328 -10.61 7.14 -31.86
CA PHE A 328 -11.05 8.41 -32.42
C PHE A 328 -11.59 9.36 -31.33
N LEU A 329 -12.49 8.88 -30.46
CA LEU A 329 -13.05 9.67 -29.37
C LEU A 329 -11.97 10.12 -28.38
N MET A 330 -11.02 9.25 -28.05
CA MET A 330 -9.92 9.57 -27.14
C MET A 330 -8.95 10.59 -27.76
N ARG A 331 -8.60 10.46 -29.05
CA ARG A 331 -7.82 11.49 -29.76
C ARG A 331 -8.54 12.84 -29.76
N LYS A 332 -9.87 12.83 -29.95
CA LYS A 332 -10.70 14.05 -29.90
C LYS A 332 -10.70 14.67 -28.50
N GLN A 333 -10.88 13.87 -27.45
CA GLN A 333 -10.82 14.35 -26.07
C GLN A 333 -9.44 14.89 -25.70
N ARG A 334 -8.36 14.21 -26.07
CA ARG A 334 -6.99 14.68 -25.85
C ARG A 334 -6.74 16.01 -26.55
N LYS A 335 -7.10 16.13 -27.84
CA LYS A 335 -6.98 17.38 -28.60
C LYS A 335 -7.84 18.50 -28.01
N PHE A 336 -9.01 18.17 -27.48
CA PHE A 336 -9.84 19.12 -26.75
C PHE A 336 -9.13 19.60 -25.47
N ARG A 337 -8.62 18.70 -24.63
CA ARG A 337 -7.86 19.08 -23.42
C ARG A 337 -6.64 19.95 -23.73
N GLU A 338 -5.89 19.60 -24.77
CA GLU A 338 -4.74 20.37 -25.28
C GLU A 338 -5.15 21.78 -25.74
N LEU A 339 -6.26 21.92 -26.48
CA LEU A 339 -6.74 23.21 -26.98
C LEU A 339 -7.28 24.13 -25.88
N PHE A 340 -7.83 23.56 -24.81
CA PHE A 340 -8.48 24.30 -23.73
C PHE A 340 -7.63 24.40 -22.45
N ASN A 341 -6.36 23.98 -22.48
CA ASN A 341 -5.47 23.91 -21.30
C ASN A 341 -6.15 23.26 -20.07
N GLN A 342 -7.04 22.29 -20.31
CA GLN A 342 -7.64 21.54 -19.21
C GLN A 342 -6.57 20.57 -18.70
N ALA A 343 -6.15 20.75 -17.44
CA ALA A 343 -5.32 19.78 -16.77
C ALA A 343 -6.00 18.40 -16.84
N PRO A 344 -5.24 17.28 -16.86
CA PRO A 344 -5.80 15.98 -16.55
C PRO A 344 -6.62 16.11 -15.26
N THR A 345 -7.69 15.31 -15.10
CA THR A 345 -8.41 15.23 -13.82
C THR A 345 -7.37 15.21 -12.71
N GLU A 346 -7.31 16.27 -11.89
CA GLU A 346 -6.28 16.37 -10.88
C GLU A 346 -6.47 15.18 -9.95
N ILE A 347 -5.51 14.25 -10.00
CA ILE A 347 -5.38 13.26 -8.97
C ILE A 347 -5.15 14.07 -7.70
N ARG A 348 -6.12 14.02 -6.79
CA ARG A 348 -5.96 14.64 -5.48
C ARG A 348 -4.85 13.89 -4.77
N GLU A 349 -3.61 14.33 -4.95
CA GLU A 349 -2.54 14.01 -4.02
C GLU A 349 -3.01 14.53 -2.66
N LEU A 350 -3.08 13.65 -1.64
CA LEU A 350 -3.35 14.16 -0.31
C LEU A 350 -2.26 15.17 0.04
N PRO A 351 -2.63 16.29 0.70
CA PRO A 351 -1.62 17.20 1.21
C PRO A 351 -0.66 16.40 2.08
N LYS A 352 0.64 16.49 1.79
CA LYS A 352 1.70 15.92 2.65
C LYS A 352 1.36 16.28 4.08
N GLN A 353 1.04 15.28 4.89
CA GLN A 353 0.61 15.48 6.25
C GLN A 353 1.74 16.19 6.99
N LYS A 354 1.45 17.33 7.62
CA LYS A 354 2.46 18.03 8.42
C LYS A 354 2.85 17.10 9.57
N ILE A 355 4.12 16.75 9.66
CA ILE A 355 4.68 16.01 10.78
C ILE A 355 4.30 16.76 12.06
N ALA A 356 3.46 16.14 12.88
CA ALA A 356 3.01 16.71 14.14
C ALA A 356 4.11 16.52 15.18
N PHE A 357 5.05 17.47 15.24
CA PHE A 357 6.00 17.54 16.33
C PHE A 357 5.25 18.00 17.59
N GLY A 358 5.37 17.22 18.65
CA GLY A 358 4.73 17.49 19.93
C GLY A 358 5.16 18.76 20.64
N THR A 359 4.62 19.02 21.83
CA THR A 359 5.04 20.17 22.65
C THR A 359 6.32 19.85 23.42
N PRO A 360 7.45 20.54 23.16
CA PRO A 360 8.70 20.31 23.87
C PRO A 360 8.73 21.00 25.25
N SER A 361 9.67 20.58 26.11
CA SER A 361 9.95 21.24 27.38
C SER A 361 10.57 22.63 27.14
N LYS A 362 11.38 22.77 26.10
CA LYS A 362 11.95 24.05 25.64
C LYS A 362 12.20 24.03 24.13
N THR A 363 11.92 25.14 23.45
CA THR A 363 12.30 25.37 22.05
C THR A 363 13.27 26.54 21.98
N TYR A 364 14.27 26.41 21.14
CA TYR A 364 15.21 27.45 20.77
C TYR A 364 15.11 27.70 19.26
N ASP A 365 14.79 28.92 18.87
CA ASP A 365 14.84 29.34 17.47
C ASP A 365 16.29 29.71 17.13
N MET A 366 16.87 29.09 16.10
CA MET A 366 18.27 29.32 15.77
C MET A 366 18.53 30.73 15.23
N ALA A 367 17.49 31.46 14.81
CA ALA A 367 17.61 32.88 14.46
C ALA A 367 18.10 33.76 15.64
N ASP A 368 17.91 33.31 16.89
CA ASP A 368 18.35 34.06 18.08
C ASP A 368 19.84 33.83 18.41
N PHE A 369 20.52 32.90 17.70
CA PHE A 369 21.85 32.39 18.07
C PHE A 369 22.86 32.42 16.91
N GLU A 370 22.75 33.39 16.00
CA GLU A 370 23.56 33.49 14.76
C GLU A 370 25.09 33.57 14.98
N GLN A 371 25.57 33.80 16.20
CA GLN A 371 27.00 33.88 16.54
C GLN A 371 27.66 32.51 16.76
N LEU A 372 26.87 31.43 16.90
CA LEU A 372 27.39 30.09 17.16
C LEU A 372 27.75 29.36 15.86
N ILE A 373 28.76 28.49 15.93
CA ILE A 373 29.33 27.84 14.75
C ILE A 373 28.82 26.40 14.59
N SER A 374 28.40 25.75 15.68
CA SER A 374 27.97 24.34 15.66
C SER A 374 26.82 24.02 16.63
N VAL A 375 26.10 22.93 16.35
CA VAL A 375 25.09 22.38 17.27
C VAL A 375 25.75 21.92 18.57
N GLU A 376 26.97 21.39 18.51
CA GLU A 376 27.76 21.01 19.68
C GLU A 376 28.00 22.18 20.65
N GLU A 377 28.48 23.30 20.12
CA GLU A 377 28.75 24.53 20.88
C GLU A 377 27.46 25.06 21.50
N PHE A 378 26.37 25.10 20.73
CA PHE A 378 25.05 25.48 21.23
C PHE A 378 24.59 24.61 22.41
N LEU A 379 24.67 23.28 22.27
CA LEU A 379 24.26 22.36 23.35
C LEU A 379 25.14 22.51 24.60
N ASN A 380 26.42 22.87 24.44
CA ASN A 380 27.34 23.01 25.56
C ASN A 380 27.23 24.36 26.27
N GLU A 381 27.00 25.45 25.53
CA GLU A 381 27.06 26.81 26.07
C GLU A 381 25.68 27.40 26.40
N VAL A 382 24.64 27.02 25.64
CA VAL A 382 23.30 27.61 25.78
C VAL A 382 22.35 26.69 26.56
N VAL A 383 22.39 25.38 26.30
CA VAL A 383 21.48 24.43 26.93
C VAL A 383 21.99 24.01 28.31
N LEU A 384 21.66 24.80 29.33
CA LEU A 384 22.13 24.59 30.72
C LEU A 384 21.79 23.20 31.31
N THR A 385 20.74 22.55 30.80
CA THR A 385 20.32 21.21 31.23
C THR A 385 21.07 20.09 30.51
N ALA A 386 21.80 20.39 29.44
CA ALA A 386 22.62 19.43 28.72
C ALA A 386 24.04 19.35 29.30
N ARG A 387 24.64 18.17 29.20
CA ARG A 387 26.05 17.98 29.55
C ARG A 387 26.72 17.05 28.54
N LEU A 388 27.75 17.55 27.88
CA LEU A 388 28.52 16.79 26.93
C LEU A 388 29.64 16.01 27.65
N LYS A 389 29.91 14.78 27.21
CA LYS A 389 31.03 13.94 27.65
C LYS A 389 31.56 13.14 26.47
N GLY A 390 32.82 12.72 26.54
CA GLY A 390 33.47 11.93 25.48
C GLY A 390 34.48 12.74 24.68
N LYS A 391 35.08 12.11 23.67
CA LYS A 391 36.02 12.74 22.74
C LYS A 391 35.28 13.12 21.45
N GLU A 392 35.90 13.97 20.64
CA GLU A 392 35.41 14.29 19.29
C GLU A 392 35.19 12.99 18.48
N GLY A 393 34.00 12.82 17.91
CA GLY A 393 33.56 11.59 17.20
C GLY A 393 32.88 10.52 18.06
N ASP A 394 32.94 10.57 19.39
CA ASP A 394 32.18 9.70 20.33
C ASP A 394 31.61 10.55 21.49
N ARG A 395 31.20 11.78 21.18
CA ARG A 395 30.57 12.65 22.17
C ARG A 395 29.15 12.17 22.43
N LYS A 396 28.78 12.21 23.70
CA LYS A 396 27.45 11.89 24.23
C LYS A 396 26.86 13.10 24.92
N VAL A 397 25.55 13.24 24.86
CA VAL A 397 24.82 14.38 25.45
C VAL A 397 23.88 13.86 26.52
N PHE A 398 24.04 14.29 27.76
CA PHE A 398 23.23 13.84 28.88
C PHE A 398 22.32 14.98 29.36
N LEU A 399 21.01 14.81 29.19
CA LEU A 399 20.01 15.78 29.65
C LEU A 399 19.70 15.62 31.15
N GLN A 400 19.37 16.73 31.78
CA GLN A 400 18.80 16.79 33.13
C GLN A 400 17.28 16.73 33.04
N SER A 401 16.67 15.81 33.78
CA SER A 401 15.22 15.68 33.91
C SER A 401 14.63 16.95 34.51
N SER A 402 13.53 17.44 33.95
CA SER A 402 12.78 18.56 34.52
C SER A 402 11.87 18.13 35.68
N ASP A 403 11.62 16.82 35.84
CA ASP A 403 10.74 16.28 36.88
C ASP A 403 11.43 16.27 38.25
N ASP A 404 12.69 15.82 38.31
CA ASP A 404 13.44 15.61 39.56
C ASP A 404 14.82 16.27 39.57
N TYR A 405 15.15 17.02 38.51
CA TYR A 405 16.45 17.68 38.32
C TYR A 405 17.65 16.72 38.38
N ARG A 406 17.43 15.41 38.19
CA ARG A 406 18.52 14.43 38.07
C ARG A 406 18.93 14.29 36.62
N ARG A 407 20.22 14.08 36.40
CA ARG A 407 20.74 13.81 35.05
C ARG A 407 20.45 12.37 34.67
N TYR A 408 19.96 12.16 33.46
CA TYR A 408 19.79 10.82 32.91
C TYR A 408 21.14 10.09 32.85
N SER A 409 21.10 8.77 33.04
CA SER A 409 22.29 7.93 33.09
C SER A 409 22.83 7.59 31.69
N GLN A 410 22.00 7.73 30.65
CA GLN A 410 22.35 7.46 29.27
C GLN A 410 22.33 8.75 28.43
N SER A 411 22.96 8.68 27.26
CA SER A 411 22.92 9.76 26.28
C SER A 411 21.49 9.96 25.78
N ALA A 412 21.11 11.21 25.57
CA ALA A 412 19.87 11.59 24.91
C ALA A 412 19.87 11.09 23.47
N TRP A 413 18.67 10.75 23.01
CA TRP A 413 18.40 10.46 21.61
C TRP A 413 18.14 11.77 20.85
N PHE A 414 18.43 11.75 19.56
CA PHE A 414 18.14 12.87 18.68
C PHE A 414 16.99 12.52 17.74
N GLN A 415 16.14 13.50 17.42
CA GLN A 415 15.17 13.40 16.34
C GLN A 415 15.43 14.53 15.34
N VAL A 416 15.78 14.21 14.10
CA VAL A 416 16.06 15.21 13.06
C VAL A 416 15.01 15.10 11.97
N ASP A 417 14.19 16.15 11.80
CA ASP A 417 13.09 16.20 10.83
C ASP A 417 12.21 14.94 10.80
N GLY A 418 11.96 14.37 11.98
CA GLY A 418 11.13 13.19 12.15
C GLY A 418 11.88 11.87 12.20
N PHE A 419 13.19 11.80 11.95
CA PHE A 419 13.95 10.55 12.04
C PHE A 419 14.74 10.47 13.35
N LEU A 420 14.71 9.31 14.01
CA LEU A 420 15.51 9.06 15.20
C LEU A 420 16.97 8.77 14.85
N ILE A 421 17.87 9.35 15.65
CA ILE A 421 19.32 9.24 15.55
C ILE A 421 19.86 8.93 16.95
N SER A 422 20.65 7.86 17.05
CA SER A 422 21.30 7.44 18.30
C SER A 422 22.70 8.01 18.46
N ASP A 423 23.43 8.23 17.37
CA ASP A 423 24.76 8.84 17.43
C ASP A 423 24.65 10.35 17.62
N ALA A 424 24.93 10.76 18.85
CA ALA A 424 24.95 12.17 19.24
C ALA A 424 26.04 12.95 18.50
N SER A 425 27.21 12.36 18.23
CA SER A 425 28.29 13.02 17.47
C SER A 425 27.82 13.35 16.07
N TYR A 426 27.09 12.42 15.47
CA TYR A 426 26.50 12.58 14.17
C TYR A 426 25.48 13.75 14.14
N ALA A 427 24.53 13.78 15.10
CA ALA A 427 23.54 14.85 15.20
C ALA A 427 24.18 16.23 15.47
N MET A 428 25.27 16.29 16.23
CA MET A 428 25.98 17.54 16.54
C MET A 428 26.79 18.10 15.37
N ASN A 429 27.11 17.28 14.37
CA ASN A 429 27.82 17.69 13.16
C ASN A 429 26.90 18.25 12.06
N ILE A 430 25.58 18.28 12.29
CA ILE A 430 24.65 18.92 11.36
C ILE A 430 25.05 20.39 11.19
N PRO A 431 25.17 20.90 9.95
CA PRO A 431 25.57 22.28 9.71
C PRO A 431 24.64 23.26 10.43
N PHE A 432 25.17 24.06 11.35
CA PHE A 432 24.36 24.90 12.24
C PHE A 432 23.43 25.85 11.45
N GLY A 433 23.92 26.45 10.35
CA GLY A 433 23.12 27.31 9.49
C GLY A 433 21.91 26.62 8.82
N SER A 434 21.93 25.28 8.70
CA SER A 434 20.80 24.50 8.17
C SER A 434 19.71 24.25 9.22
N VAL A 435 20.02 24.45 10.50
CA VAL A 435 19.07 24.21 11.60
C VAL A 435 18.14 25.42 11.74
N LYS A 436 16.84 25.13 11.83
CA LYS A 436 15.78 26.11 12.10
C LYS A 436 15.54 26.24 13.60
N SER A 437 15.38 25.12 14.30
CA SER A 437 15.13 25.11 15.73
C SER A 437 15.64 23.85 16.41
N ILE A 438 16.00 23.98 17.69
CA ILE A 438 16.35 22.86 18.57
C ILE A 438 15.32 22.79 19.69
N GLU A 439 14.82 21.59 19.94
CA GLU A 439 13.75 21.28 20.90
C GLU A 439 14.28 20.31 21.95
N ILE A 440 14.02 20.59 23.23
CA ILE A 440 14.44 19.75 24.35
C ILE A 440 13.20 19.11 24.96
N TYR A 441 13.24 17.79 25.08
CA TYR A 441 12.27 16.97 25.78
C TYR A 441 12.97 16.31 26.98
N SER A 442 12.69 16.83 28.17
CA SER A 442 13.38 16.45 29.41
C SER A 442 12.45 16.06 30.54
N ASP A 443 11.15 15.99 30.32
CA ASP A 443 10.18 15.48 31.29
C ASP A 443 9.44 14.27 30.74
N LYS A 444 9.03 13.39 31.65
CA LYS A 444 8.43 12.11 31.28
C LYS A 444 7.13 12.29 30.50
N GLU A 445 6.28 13.24 30.88
CA GLU A 445 4.96 13.44 30.28
C GLU A 445 5.07 13.82 28.81
N ARG A 446 5.89 14.83 28.48
CA ARG A 446 6.11 15.25 27.08
C ARG A 446 6.82 14.19 26.25
N ILE A 447 7.75 13.44 26.83
CA ILE A 447 8.44 12.37 26.09
C ILE A 447 7.45 11.26 25.75
N VAL A 448 6.69 10.74 26.72
CA VAL A 448 5.74 9.63 26.50
C VAL A 448 4.60 10.04 25.56
N ALA A 449 4.27 11.33 25.48
CA ALA A 449 3.26 11.84 24.54
C ALA A 449 3.70 11.78 23.07
N HIS A 450 5.02 11.75 22.78
CA HIS A 450 5.56 11.98 21.44
C HIS A 450 6.61 10.97 20.98
N PHE A 451 7.11 10.16 21.91
CA PHE A 451 8.20 9.22 21.71
C PHE A 451 7.93 7.92 22.47
N PRO A 452 8.63 6.83 22.12
CA PRO A 452 8.59 5.60 22.88
C PRO A 452 8.90 5.84 24.35
N SER A 453 8.12 5.21 25.24
CA SER A 453 8.21 5.44 26.69
C SER A 453 9.60 5.16 27.28
N ILE A 454 10.37 4.26 26.66
CA ILE A 454 11.77 3.98 27.03
C ILE A 454 12.67 5.22 26.92
N LEU A 455 12.39 6.14 25.99
CA LEU A 455 13.17 7.37 25.83
C LEU A 455 12.99 8.35 27.00
N ALA A 456 11.96 8.18 27.83
CA ALA A 456 11.79 8.99 29.04
C ALA A 456 12.90 8.75 30.08
N ALA A 457 13.69 7.68 29.93
CA ALA A 457 14.88 7.43 30.75
C ALA A 457 16.14 8.13 30.23
N PHE A 458 16.10 8.74 29.04
CA PHE A 458 17.27 9.28 28.33
C PHE A 458 17.13 10.77 27.98
N GLY A 459 15.90 11.23 27.78
CA GLY A 459 15.61 12.53 27.19
C GLY A 459 15.79 12.51 25.66
N VAL A 460 15.15 13.47 24.99
CA VAL A 460 15.20 13.60 23.53
C VAL A 460 15.54 15.04 23.14
N ILE A 461 16.38 15.19 22.12
CA ILE A 461 16.72 16.47 21.48
C ILE A 461 16.17 16.46 20.06
N GLY A 462 15.16 17.27 19.79
CA GLY A 462 14.63 17.50 18.46
C GLY A 462 15.45 18.56 17.70
N ILE A 463 15.71 18.32 16.43
CA ILE A 463 16.35 19.26 15.50
C ILE A 463 15.43 19.36 14.28
N LYS A 464 14.99 20.58 13.99
CA LYS A 464 14.24 20.87 12.75
C LYS A 464 15.16 21.63 11.82
N THR A 465 15.33 21.16 10.59
CA THR A 465 16.11 21.89 9.59
C THR A 465 15.24 22.90 8.86
N ARG A 466 15.88 23.84 8.17
CA ARG A 466 15.21 24.86 7.35
C ARG A 466 14.56 24.23 6.11
N GLU A 467 15.15 23.17 5.56
CA GLU A 467 14.62 22.45 4.40
C GLU A 467 13.48 21.49 4.79
N GLY A 468 13.40 21.10 6.07
CA GLY A 468 12.43 20.12 6.55
C GLY A 468 12.73 18.70 6.05
N THR A 469 13.98 18.46 5.68
CA THR A 469 14.49 17.17 5.22
C THR A 469 15.84 16.91 5.83
N LEU A 470 16.11 15.63 6.04
CA LEU A 470 17.40 15.14 6.51
C LEU A 470 18.57 15.63 5.62
N PRO A 471 19.60 16.31 6.18
CA PRO A 471 20.78 16.76 5.43
C PRO A 471 21.50 15.63 4.66
N ALA A 472 22.04 15.92 3.48
CA ALA A 472 22.77 14.92 2.70
C ALA A 472 23.99 14.36 3.46
N GLY A 473 24.20 13.04 3.43
CA GLY A 473 25.36 12.38 4.04
C GLY A 473 25.14 11.77 5.42
N LEU A 474 23.90 11.71 5.94
CA LEU A 474 23.64 11.02 7.21
C LEU A 474 23.75 9.49 7.08
N GLN A 475 24.83 8.94 7.63
CA GLN A 475 25.13 7.49 7.62
C GLN A 475 24.48 6.73 8.80
N ASP A 476 24.18 7.39 9.93
CA ASP A 476 23.56 6.78 11.13
C ASP A 476 22.03 6.63 11.03
N VAL A 477 21.47 6.80 9.83
CA VAL A 477 20.02 6.66 9.58
C VAL A 477 19.76 5.35 8.84
N SER A 478 20.35 4.29 9.36
CA SER A 478 20.18 2.91 8.88
C SER A 478 18.74 2.44 9.06
N ASN A 479 18.35 1.42 8.29
CA ASN A 479 17.03 0.80 8.33
C ASN A 479 15.86 1.75 8.04
N ARG A 480 16.07 2.73 7.16
CA ARG A 480 15.00 3.53 6.56
C ARG A 480 14.48 2.90 5.30
N PHE A 481 13.17 2.94 5.13
CA PHE A 481 12.49 2.41 3.95
C PHE A 481 11.13 3.09 3.81
N ASN A 482 10.53 2.91 2.64
CA ASN A 482 9.17 3.35 2.39
C ASN A 482 8.22 2.19 2.65
N VAL A 483 7.14 2.46 3.38
CA VAL A 483 6.07 1.49 3.58
C VAL A 483 4.87 1.90 2.74
N MET A 484 4.40 0.98 1.91
CA MET A 484 3.17 1.16 1.15
C MET A 484 1.96 0.73 1.98
N GLY A 485 1.08 1.69 2.25
CA GLY A 485 -0.22 1.46 2.84
C GLY A 485 -1.25 1.05 1.78
N TYR A 486 -2.52 1.34 2.07
CA TYR A 486 -3.60 1.11 1.10
C TYR A 486 -3.59 2.15 -0.03
N HIS A 487 -4.00 1.73 -1.21
CA HIS A 487 -4.25 2.60 -2.34
C HIS A 487 -5.42 3.54 -2.05
N PHE A 488 -5.28 4.80 -2.45
CA PHE A 488 -6.36 5.78 -2.44
C PHE A 488 -7.22 5.60 -3.67
N PRO A 489 -8.44 5.02 -3.56
CA PRO A 489 -9.33 4.99 -4.72
C PRO A 489 -9.59 6.43 -5.14
N TYR A 490 -9.47 6.72 -6.44
CA TYR A 490 -9.90 8.00 -6.98
C TYR A 490 -11.37 8.21 -6.59
N GLU A 491 -11.74 9.41 -6.19
CA GLU A 491 -13.14 9.74 -6.03
C GLU A 491 -13.71 10.09 -7.40
N PHE A 492 -14.85 9.52 -7.74
CA PHE A 492 -15.60 9.94 -8.92
C PHE A 492 -16.09 11.37 -8.65
N GLN A 493 -15.52 12.36 -9.34
CA GLN A 493 -16.05 13.71 -9.28
C GLN A 493 -17.35 13.73 -10.08
N ASP A 494 -18.47 14.07 -9.42
CA ASP A 494 -19.67 14.45 -10.13
C ASP A 494 -19.30 15.60 -11.09
N PRO A 495 -19.58 15.49 -12.39
CA PRO A 495 -19.40 16.62 -13.27
C PRO A 495 -20.26 17.79 -12.76
N PRO A 496 -19.73 19.02 -12.75
CA PRO A 496 -20.41 20.19 -12.18
C PRO A 496 -21.72 20.55 -12.89
#